data_AF-A0A821ERB1-F1
#
_entry.id   AF-A0A821ERB1-F1
#
_cell.length_a   1.000
_cell.length_b   1.000
_cell.length_c   1.000
_cell.angle_alpha   90.00
_cell.angle_beta   90.00
_cell.angle_gamma   90.00
#
_symmetry.space_group_name_H-M   'P 1'
#
loop_
_entity.id
_entity.type
_entity.pdbx_description
1 polymer ?
#
loop_
_entity_poly.entity_id
_entity_poly.type
_entity_poly.pdbx_seq_one_letter_code
_entity_poly.pdbx_strand_id
1 'polypeptide(L)'
;MPSYDDDLPTQEEEILLKKLVENGEEQQRIRAITEVKNLVIGSKRCKTAFFRVGTAETLFNLLKEFSSLNHTELLIEIIDCISSFVKSNDKNIVNRLIELGCIQHLFTLLSLEIDSINLCESCLRCLRSFFLPKLSSSSSSSTTTFSQVDYSNPFLTPIPFVLLCDQDTHKPPSSITQSEQFSSTTELTSNEQYSPIDILFENSQLFDILIRLLSVSKSSQLSIVEILCCLCVNNERQKELVDKNIIPAIMHLLVENINDKQQTYHNNNKISL
;
A
#
# COMPACT_ATOMS: atom_id res chain seq x y z
N MET A 1 19.75 0.83 27.81
CA MET A 1 18.38 0.49 27.37
C MET A 1 17.79 1.74 26.75
N PRO A 2 17.19 1.68 25.55
CA PRO A 2 16.36 2.80 25.08
C PRO A 2 15.20 2.95 26.06
N SER A 3 14.86 4.19 26.43
CA SER A 3 13.71 4.47 27.29
C SER A 3 12.43 4.09 26.55
N TYR A 4 11.55 3.30 27.15
CA TYR A 4 10.24 2.94 26.58
C TYR A 4 9.30 4.15 26.43
N ASP A 5 9.64 5.30 27.05
CA ASP A 5 8.85 6.53 27.00
C ASP A 5 8.92 7.24 25.64
N ASP A 6 9.93 6.94 24.80
CA ASP A 6 10.13 7.66 23.54
C ASP A 6 9.01 7.40 22.51
N ASP A 7 8.21 6.34 22.66
CA ASP A 7 7.12 6.00 21.74
C ASP A 7 5.72 6.37 22.28
N LEU A 8 5.63 7.06 23.42
CA LEU A 8 4.34 7.56 23.93
C LEU A 8 3.87 8.79 23.11
N PRO A 9 2.55 8.90 22.90
CA PRO A 9 1.97 10.09 22.26
C PRO A 9 2.22 11.33 23.12
N THR A 10 2.57 12.44 22.47
CA THR A 10 2.62 13.74 23.14
C THR A 10 1.21 14.33 23.24
N GLN A 11 1.03 15.29 24.15
CA GLN A 11 -0.24 16.05 24.22
C GLN A 11 -0.55 16.76 22.90
N GLU A 12 0.48 17.21 22.17
CA GLU A 12 0.30 17.85 20.87
C GLU A 12 -0.24 16.88 19.82
N GLU A 13 0.26 15.64 19.78
CA GLU A 13 -0.21 14.59 18.87
C GLU A 13 -1.68 14.20 19.17
N GLU A 14 -2.04 14.10 20.45
CA GLU A 14 -3.43 13.86 20.88
C GLU A 14 -4.37 15.01 20.50
N ILE A 15 -3.96 16.25 20.76
CA ILE A 15 -4.72 17.46 20.40
C ILE A 15 -4.91 17.54 18.89
N LEU A 16 -3.89 17.17 18.11
CA LEU A 16 -3.96 17.22 16.65
C LEU A 16 -4.98 16.21 16.10
N LEU A 17 -5.00 14.99 16.64
CA LEU A 17 -6.00 13.98 16.27
C LEU A 17 -7.41 14.42 16.67
N LYS A 18 -7.56 15.01 17.86
CA LYS A 18 -8.83 15.55 18.33
C LYS A 18 -9.36 16.66 17.41
N LYS A 19 -8.50 17.61 17.01
CA LYS A 19 -8.83 18.67 16.04
C LYS A 19 -9.30 18.08 14.71
N LEU A 20 -8.65 17.02 14.22
CA LEU A 20 -9.03 16.38 12.97
C LEU A 20 -10.48 15.86 13.00
N VAL A 21 -10.94 15.34 14.14
CA VAL A 21 -12.32 14.82 14.32
C VAL A 21 -13.32 15.94 14.62
N GLU A 22 -12.96 16.88 15.49
CA GLU A 22 -13.90 17.88 16.04
C GLU A 22 -14.11 19.10 15.15
N ASN A 23 -13.16 19.44 14.27
CA ASN A 23 -13.30 20.61 13.42
C ASN A 23 -14.49 20.42 12.47
N GLY A 24 -15.43 21.36 12.43
CA GLY A 24 -16.55 21.33 11.48
C GLY A 24 -16.21 21.87 10.09
N GLU A 25 -15.13 22.63 9.98
CA GLU A 25 -14.69 23.25 8.72
C GLU A 25 -13.68 22.35 7.98
N GLU A 26 -13.98 22.04 6.71
CA GLU A 26 -13.14 21.22 5.84
C GLU A 26 -11.68 21.71 5.77
N GLN A 27 -11.47 23.03 5.62
CA GLN A 27 -10.14 23.61 5.54
C GLN A 27 -9.30 23.41 6.82
N GLN A 28 -9.96 23.40 7.98
CA GLN A 28 -9.29 23.11 9.24
C GLN A 28 -8.96 21.62 9.36
N ARG A 29 -9.84 20.73 8.87
CA ARG A 29 -9.57 19.29 8.77
C ARG A 29 -8.38 19.00 7.84
N ILE A 30 -8.34 19.62 6.65
CA ILE A 30 -7.23 19.49 5.68
C ILE A 30 -5.90 19.87 6.31
N ARG A 31 -5.84 21.01 7.02
CA ARG A 31 -4.62 21.43 7.72
C ARG A 31 -4.20 20.42 8.79
N ALA A 32 -5.15 19.95 9.61
CA ALA A 32 -4.86 18.98 10.66
C ALA A 32 -4.33 17.65 10.09
N ILE A 33 -4.97 17.09 9.05
CA ILE A 33 -4.49 15.83 8.44
C ILE A 33 -3.14 16.01 7.74
N THR A 34 -2.90 17.16 7.13
CA THR A 34 -1.59 17.48 6.51
C THR A 34 -0.49 17.50 7.56
N GLU A 35 -0.76 18.08 8.73
CA GLU A 35 0.18 18.11 9.86
C GLU A 35 0.45 16.71 10.41
N VAL A 36 -0.60 15.89 10.63
CA VAL A 36 -0.44 14.47 11.03
C VAL A 36 0.42 13.73 10.00
N LYS A 37 0.08 13.85 8.72
CA LYS A 37 0.80 13.21 7.61
C LYS A 37 2.29 13.57 7.63
N ASN A 38 2.61 14.85 7.76
CA ASN A 38 4.00 15.33 7.79
C ASN A 38 4.78 14.80 8.99
N LEU A 39 4.15 14.66 10.16
CA LEU A 39 4.77 14.08 11.34
C LEU A 39 5.04 12.58 11.18
N VAL A 40 4.15 11.84 10.52
CA VAL A 40 4.31 10.39 10.37
C VAL A 40 5.23 9.99 9.22
N ILE A 41 5.40 10.80 8.18
CA ILE A 41 6.33 10.52 7.08
C ILE A 41 7.76 10.36 7.63
N GLY A 42 8.42 9.25 7.28
CA GLY A 42 9.79 8.96 7.71
C GLY A 42 9.98 8.66 9.21
N SER A 43 9.01 8.99 10.08
CA SER A 43 9.14 8.78 11.52
C SER A 43 8.51 7.46 11.96
N LYS A 44 9.31 6.52 12.49
CA LYS A 44 8.80 5.30 13.13
C LYS A 44 8.08 5.65 14.44
N ARG A 45 8.69 6.51 15.26
CA ARG A 45 8.17 6.98 16.55
C ARG A 45 6.77 7.55 16.41
N CYS A 46 6.59 8.53 15.51
CA CYS A 46 5.31 9.20 15.33
C CYS A 46 4.24 8.23 14.83
N LYS A 47 4.57 7.30 13.91
CA LYS A 47 3.61 6.26 13.48
C LYS A 47 3.14 5.41 14.67
N THR A 48 4.05 4.96 15.53
CA THR A 48 3.69 4.20 16.73
C THR A 48 2.84 5.03 17.70
N ALA A 49 3.24 6.27 17.96
CA ALA A 49 2.55 7.19 18.86
C ALA A 49 1.11 7.49 18.38
N PHE A 50 0.93 7.88 17.11
CA PHE A 50 -0.38 8.12 16.53
C PHE A 50 -1.24 6.85 16.48
N PHE A 51 -0.64 5.69 16.21
CA PHE A 51 -1.37 4.42 16.24
C PHE A 51 -1.93 4.13 17.64
N ARG A 52 -1.16 4.36 18.71
CA ARG A 52 -1.59 4.15 20.10
C ARG A 52 -2.79 5.00 20.52
N VAL A 53 -2.99 6.16 19.90
CA VAL A 53 -4.14 7.05 20.17
C VAL A 53 -5.33 6.81 19.24
N GLY A 54 -5.34 5.71 18.48
CA GLY A 54 -6.49 5.33 17.64
C GLY A 54 -6.56 6.05 16.30
N THR A 55 -5.40 6.45 15.76
CA THR A 55 -5.35 7.13 14.45
C THR A 55 -5.81 6.22 13.30
N ALA A 56 -5.60 4.91 13.38
CA ALA A 56 -6.04 3.97 12.34
C ALA A 56 -7.58 4.00 12.18
N GLU A 57 -8.31 3.87 13.28
CA GLU A 57 -9.77 3.95 13.31
C GLU A 57 -10.25 5.33 12.86
N THR A 58 -9.59 6.38 13.33
CA THR A 58 -9.93 7.77 12.97
C THR A 58 -9.81 7.99 11.47
N LEU A 59 -8.67 7.66 10.87
CA LEU A 59 -8.45 7.80 9.43
C LEU A 59 -9.42 6.96 8.62
N PHE A 60 -9.71 5.72 9.05
CA PHE A 60 -10.66 4.87 8.35
C PHE A 60 -12.10 5.39 8.42
N ASN A 61 -12.52 5.92 9.57
CA ASN A 61 -13.85 6.52 9.71
C ASN A 61 -13.99 7.79 8.86
N LEU A 62 -12.98 8.65 8.84
CA LEU A 62 -12.96 9.84 7.99
C LEU A 62 -12.94 9.45 6.51
N LEU A 63 -12.17 8.41 6.12
CA LEU A 63 -12.19 7.89 4.76
C LEU A 63 -13.61 7.51 4.33
N LYS A 64 -14.36 6.78 5.17
CA LYS A 64 -15.76 6.42 4.89
C LYS A 64 -16.67 7.64 4.81
N GLU A 65 -16.59 8.54 5.79
CA GLU A 65 -17.40 9.77 5.85
C GLU A 65 -17.23 10.59 4.58
N PHE A 66 -15.99 10.93 4.23
CA PHE A 66 -15.72 11.82 3.10
C PHE A 66 -15.83 11.16 1.74
N SER A 67 -15.76 9.82 1.66
CA SER A 67 -16.07 9.09 0.42
C SER A 67 -17.51 9.31 0.01
N SER A 68 -18.44 9.41 0.97
CA SER A 68 -19.86 9.65 0.68
C SER A 68 -20.18 11.10 0.28
N LEU A 69 -19.30 12.02 0.64
CA LEU A 69 -19.47 13.47 0.46
C LEU A 69 -18.62 14.03 -0.71
N ASN A 70 -17.80 13.21 -1.36
CA ASN A 70 -16.93 13.57 -2.48
C ASN A 70 -15.91 14.70 -2.20
N HIS A 71 -15.42 14.82 -0.96
CA HIS A 71 -14.36 15.78 -0.59
C HIS A 71 -12.98 15.32 -1.08
N THR A 72 -12.71 15.54 -2.37
CA THR A 72 -11.54 14.98 -3.07
C THR A 72 -10.20 15.35 -2.43
N GLU A 73 -9.98 16.61 -2.08
CA GLU A 73 -8.70 17.07 -1.49
C GLU A 73 -8.45 16.43 -0.12
N LEU A 74 -9.47 16.41 0.72
CA LEU A 74 -9.40 15.79 2.04
C LEU A 74 -9.20 14.27 1.96
N LEU A 75 -9.87 13.60 1.00
CA LEU A 75 -9.68 12.17 0.73
C LEU A 75 -8.25 11.85 0.33
N ILE A 76 -7.66 12.64 -0.57
CA ILE A 76 -6.26 12.46 -0.99
C ILE A 76 -5.33 12.51 0.23
N GLU A 77 -5.50 13.51 1.09
CA GLU A 77 -4.69 13.68 2.29
C GLU A 77 -4.86 12.52 3.29
N ILE A 78 -6.09 12.06 3.51
CA ILE A 78 -6.38 10.90 4.37
C ILE A 78 -5.71 9.63 3.79
N ILE A 79 -5.87 9.39 2.50
CA ILE A 79 -5.33 8.19 1.82
C ILE A 79 -3.80 8.20 1.83
N ASP A 80 -3.17 9.36 1.58
CA ASP A 80 -1.71 9.48 1.63
C ASP A 80 -1.18 9.35 3.07
N CYS A 81 -1.95 9.78 4.07
CA CYS A 81 -1.62 9.53 5.47
C CYS A 81 -1.71 8.03 5.81
N ILE A 82 -2.79 7.34 5.42
CA ILE A 82 -2.93 5.87 5.55
C ILE A 82 -1.75 5.17 4.87
N SER A 83 -1.40 5.56 3.64
CA SER A 83 -0.26 5.02 2.89
C SER A 83 1.06 5.13 3.68
N SER A 84 1.26 6.21 4.44
CA SER A 84 2.42 6.35 5.33
C SER A 84 2.43 5.31 6.46
N PHE A 85 1.29 5.06 7.11
CA PHE A 85 1.15 4.02 8.14
C PHE A 85 1.37 2.61 7.58
N VAL A 86 0.83 2.33 6.40
CA VAL A 86 1.02 1.04 5.71
C VAL A 86 2.49 0.78 5.40
N LYS A 87 3.29 1.83 5.16
CA LYS A 87 4.75 1.73 4.96
C LYS A 87 5.54 1.51 6.25
N SER A 88 4.91 1.42 7.41
CA SER A 88 5.60 1.10 8.65
C SER A 88 6.17 -0.33 8.63
N ASN A 89 7.21 -0.56 9.43
CA ASN A 89 7.73 -1.90 9.70
C ASN A 89 6.96 -2.59 10.85
N ASP A 90 5.95 -1.93 11.42
CA ASP A 90 5.13 -2.47 12.48
C ASP A 90 3.94 -3.23 11.88
N LYS A 91 3.97 -4.57 12.01
CA LYS A 91 2.92 -5.44 11.49
C LYS A 91 1.57 -5.17 12.13
N ASN A 92 1.53 -4.73 13.39
CA ASN A 92 0.27 -4.46 14.08
C ASN A 92 -0.47 -3.29 13.43
N ILE A 93 0.25 -2.25 13.02
CA ILE A 93 -0.32 -1.11 12.31
C ILE A 93 -0.93 -1.56 10.99
N VAL A 94 -0.19 -2.36 10.21
CA VAL A 94 -0.64 -2.82 8.89
C VAL A 94 -1.83 -3.78 9.03
N ASN A 95 -1.73 -4.77 9.91
CA ASN A 95 -2.81 -5.73 10.17
C ASN A 95 -4.08 -5.01 10.62
N ARG A 96 -3.96 -4.01 11.50
CA ARG A 96 -5.11 -3.25 11.96
C ARG A 96 -5.83 -2.50 10.83
N LEU A 97 -5.08 -1.90 9.90
CA LEU A 97 -5.67 -1.25 8.73
C LEU A 97 -6.34 -2.26 7.79
N ILE A 98 -5.81 -3.48 7.68
CA ILE A 98 -6.44 -4.56 6.91
C ILE A 98 -7.74 -5.03 7.59
N GLU A 99 -7.72 -5.27 8.89
CA GLU A 99 -8.89 -5.65 9.71
C GLU A 99 -10.02 -4.62 9.64
N LEU A 100 -9.66 -3.33 9.58
CA LEU A 100 -10.64 -2.25 9.40
C LEU A 100 -11.29 -2.29 8.01
N GLY A 101 -10.72 -3.01 7.03
CA GLY A 101 -11.23 -3.10 5.67
C GLY A 101 -10.73 -2.00 4.75
N CYS A 102 -9.56 -1.40 5.02
CA CYS A 102 -9.01 -0.32 4.20
C CYS A 102 -8.82 -0.73 2.73
N ILE A 103 -8.36 -1.94 2.46
CA ILE A 103 -8.13 -2.42 1.09
C ILE A 103 -9.46 -2.47 0.31
N GLN A 104 -10.48 -3.07 0.90
CA GLN A 104 -11.81 -3.20 0.31
C GLN A 104 -12.45 -1.84 0.08
N HIS A 105 -12.31 -0.91 1.03
CA HIS A 105 -12.84 0.45 0.88
C HIS A 105 -12.12 1.25 -0.21
N LEU A 106 -10.80 1.11 -0.35
CA LEU A 106 -10.04 1.73 -1.44
C LEU A 106 -10.47 1.19 -2.81
N PHE A 107 -10.70 -0.12 -2.93
CA PHE A 107 -11.26 -0.69 -4.16
C PHE A 107 -12.69 -0.25 -4.43
N THR A 108 -13.51 -0.10 -3.38
CA THR A 108 -14.86 0.45 -3.51
C THR A 108 -14.80 1.87 -4.08
N LEU A 109 -13.92 2.72 -3.55
CA LEU A 109 -13.72 4.08 -4.08
C LEU A 109 -13.28 4.04 -5.56
N LEU A 110 -12.31 3.19 -5.90
CA LEU A 110 -11.83 3.00 -7.28
C LEU A 110 -12.87 2.40 -8.24
N SER A 111 -13.87 1.69 -7.72
CA SER A 111 -14.97 1.14 -8.52
C SER A 111 -15.97 2.22 -8.95
N LEU A 112 -16.02 3.34 -8.23
CA LEU A 112 -16.82 4.50 -8.60
C LEU A 112 -16.17 5.23 -9.80
N GLU A 113 -16.98 5.97 -10.55
CA GLU A 113 -16.47 6.90 -11.56
C GLU A 113 -15.76 8.06 -10.84
N ILE A 114 -14.45 7.91 -10.64
CA ILE A 114 -13.60 8.95 -10.04
C ILE A 114 -13.20 9.93 -11.13
N ASP A 115 -13.71 11.16 -11.05
CA ASP A 115 -13.33 12.26 -11.95
C ASP A 115 -11.90 12.78 -11.71
N SER A 116 -11.37 12.56 -10.51
CA SER A 116 -10.06 13.05 -10.09
C SER A 116 -8.95 12.01 -10.29
N ILE A 117 -8.11 12.22 -11.30
CA ILE A 117 -6.90 11.40 -11.54
C ILE A 117 -6.02 11.36 -10.29
N ASN A 118 -5.87 12.49 -9.59
CA ASN A 118 -5.05 12.56 -8.38
C ASN A 118 -5.58 11.65 -7.26
N LEU A 119 -6.91 11.59 -7.09
CA LEU A 119 -7.53 10.69 -6.11
C LEU A 119 -7.32 9.23 -6.49
N CYS A 120 -7.51 8.89 -7.77
CA CYS A 120 -7.24 7.55 -8.29
C CYS A 120 -5.78 7.12 -8.04
N GLU A 121 -4.83 8.00 -8.35
CA GLU A 121 -3.41 7.73 -8.14
C GLU A 121 -3.05 7.57 -6.66
N SER A 122 -3.60 8.40 -5.77
CA SER A 122 -3.39 8.24 -4.33
C SER A 122 -3.97 6.93 -3.80
N CYS A 123 -5.16 6.51 -4.28
CA CYS A 123 -5.73 5.20 -3.95
C CYS A 123 -4.80 4.05 -4.37
N LEU A 124 -4.35 4.06 -5.63
CA LEU A 124 -3.48 3.01 -6.17
C LEU A 124 -2.11 2.97 -5.49
N ARG A 125 -1.53 4.12 -5.16
CA ARG A 125 -0.27 4.21 -4.41
C ARG A 125 -0.42 3.69 -2.99
N CYS A 126 -1.57 3.94 -2.35
CA CYS A 126 -1.88 3.38 -1.04
C CYS A 126 -2.07 1.86 -1.12
N LEU A 127 -2.88 1.37 -2.05
CA LEU A 127 -3.06 -0.07 -2.31
C LEU A 127 -1.72 -0.74 -2.54
N ARG A 128 -0.90 -0.21 -3.44
CA ARG A 128 0.45 -0.72 -3.71
C ARG A 128 1.28 -0.90 -2.43
N SER A 129 1.16 0.03 -1.49
CA SER A 129 1.92 -0.02 -0.24
C SER A 129 1.54 -1.22 0.65
N PHE A 130 0.30 -1.73 0.55
CA PHE A 130 -0.14 -2.96 1.23
C PHE A 130 0.49 -4.22 0.61
N PHE A 131 0.67 -4.25 -0.71
CA PHE A 131 1.16 -5.42 -1.43
C PHE A 131 2.69 -5.52 -1.51
N LEU A 132 3.38 -4.38 -1.47
CA LEU A 132 4.83 -4.35 -1.56
C LEU A 132 5.48 -5.06 -0.36
N PRO A 133 6.44 -5.98 -0.60
CA PRO A 133 7.19 -6.64 0.47
C PRO A 133 7.85 -5.62 1.40
N LYS A 134 7.71 -5.82 2.71
CA LYS A 134 8.46 -5.05 3.70
C LYS A 134 9.84 -5.68 3.86
N LEU A 135 10.91 -4.93 3.60
CA LEU A 135 12.25 -5.39 3.93
C LEU A 135 12.34 -5.57 5.44
N SER A 136 12.35 -6.82 5.90
CA SER A 136 12.63 -7.12 7.30
C SER A 136 14.07 -6.72 7.58
N SER A 137 14.27 -5.79 8.51
CA SER A 137 15.58 -5.47 9.08
C SER A 137 16.02 -6.61 10.01
N SER A 138 16.23 -7.79 9.45
CA SER A 138 16.92 -8.90 10.10
C SER A 138 18.32 -8.94 9.52
N SER A 139 19.28 -8.44 10.28
CA SER A 139 20.70 -8.65 10.03
C SER A 139 21.02 -10.15 9.98
N SER A 140 21.82 -10.52 8.98
CA SER A 140 22.62 -11.73 8.78
C SER A 140 22.13 -12.81 7.81
N SER A 141 22.95 -12.93 6.74
CA SER A 141 23.24 -14.07 5.87
C SER A 141 22.12 -14.65 4.98
N SER A 142 21.92 -14.05 3.81
CA SER A 142 22.40 -14.60 2.53
C SER A 142 21.98 -13.67 1.38
N THR A 143 22.88 -13.56 0.41
CA THR A 143 22.92 -12.49 -0.59
C THR A 143 21.81 -12.61 -1.61
N THR A 144 20.84 -11.69 -1.58
CA THR A 144 20.19 -11.20 -2.81
C THR A 144 19.87 -9.72 -2.60
N THR A 145 20.78 -8.87 -3.07
CA THR A 145 20.68 -7.41 -2.99
C THR A 145 19.50 -6.92 -3.82
N PHE A 146 18.39 -6.54 -3.17
CA PHE A 146 17.52 -5.49 -3.68
C PHE A 146 18.26 -4.17 -3.47
N SER A 147 18.77 -3.57 -4.55
CA SER A 147 19.45 -2.28 -4.53
C SER A 147 18.55 -1.24 -3.87
N GLN A 148 19.10 -0.49 -2.90
CA GLN A 148 18.48 0.71 -2.35
C GLN A 148 17.99 1.61 -3.49
N VAL A 149 16.68 1.77 -3.62
CA VAL A 149 16.09 2.83 -4.44
C VAL A 149 15.81 3.98 -3.50
N ASP A 150 16.50 5.10 -3.73
CA ASP A 150 16.24 6.37 -3.08
C ASP A 150 14.87 6.87 -3.55
N TYR A 151 13.88 6.87 -2.66
CA TYR A 151 12.48 7.24 -2.93
C TYR A 151 12.27 8.75 -3.10
N SER A 152 13.35 9.54 -3.25
CA SER A 152 13.30 10.99 -3.35
C SER A 152 13.00 11.52 -4.77
N ASN A 153 12.87 10.67 -5.79
CA ASN A 153 12.67 11.09 -7.18
C ASN A 153 11.60 10.26 -7.92
N PRO A 154 10.41 10.81 -8.25
CA PRO A 154 9.29 10.04 -8.79
C PRO A 154 9.37 9.69 -10.29
N PHE A 155 10.46 10.05 -11.00
CA PHE A 155 10.47 9.96 -12.47
C PHE A 155 11.37 8.89 -13.11
N LEU A 156 12.20 8.15 -12.36
CA LEU A 156 13.08 7.14 -12.96
C LEU A 156 13.35 6.00 -11.99
N THR A 157 12.62 4.89 -12.12
CA THR A 157 13.06 3.60 -11.58
C THR A 157 13.04 2.55 -12.70
N PRO A 158 14.16 1.86 -12.97
CA PRO A 158 14.16 0.68 -13.82
C PRO A 158 13.58 -0.49 -13.03
N ILE A 159 12.56 -1.14 -13.58
CA ILE A 159 12.02 -2.41 -13.09
C ILE A 159 13.08 -3.50 -13.37
N PRO A 160 13.65 -4.20 -12.37
CA PRO A 160 14.45 -5.38 -12.62
C PRO A 160 13.48 -6.55 -12.88
N PHE A 161 13.24 -6.84 -14.16
CA PHE A 161 12.67 -8.12 -14.58
C PHE A 161 13.74 -9.19 -14.38
N VAL A 162 13.64 -9.98 -13.30
CA VAL A 162 14.36 -11.24 -13.17
C VAL A 162 13.33 -12.35 -12.99
N LEU A 163 13.06 -13.05 -14.09
CA LEU A 163 12.44 -14.37 -14.09
C LEU A 163 13.42 -15.35 -13.43
N LEU A 164 13.08 -15.87 -12.26
CA LEU A 164 13.73 -17.07 -11.72
C LEU A 164 12.69 -18.20 -11.67
N CYS A 165 12.74 -19.04 -12.71
CA CYS A 165 12.46 -20.46 -12.53
C CYS A 165 13.67 -21.07 -11.82
N ASP A 166 13.47 -21.68 -10.65
CA ASP A 166 14.29 -22.84 -10.29
C ASP A 166 13.56 -23.78 -9.32
N GLN A 167 13.92 -25.05 -9.45
CA GLN A 167 13.16 -26.24 -9.12
C GLN A 167 13.31 -26.73 -7.67
N ASP A 168 12.27 -27.44 -7.22
CA ASP A 168 12.23 -28.57 -6.30
C ASP A 168 13.41 -28.80 -5.33
N THR A 169 13.12 -28.76 -4.03
CA THR A 169 13.62 -29.78 -3.09
C THR A 169 12.64 -30.05 -1.94
N HIS A 170 12.18 -31.29 -1.88
CA HIS A 170 11.38 -31.91 -0.82
C HIS A 170 12.18 -32.08 0.50
N LYS A 171 11.55 -31.81 1.66
CA LYS A 171 11.68 -32.65 2.87
C LYS A 171 10.53 -32.41 3.89
N PRO A 172 10.09 -33.43 4.66
CA PRO A 172 8.81 -33.46 5.38
C PRO A 172 8.91 -33.06 6.87
N PRO A 173 7.78 -32.95 7.61
CA PRO A 173 7.74 -32.33 8.93
C PRO A 173 7.94 -33.34 10.08
N SER A 174 8.51 -32.86 11.18
CA SER A 174 8.54 -33.56 12.46
C SER A 174 7.85 -32.74 13.55
N SER A 175 6.81 -33.32 14.11
CA SER A 175 6.00 -32.93 15.26
C SER A 175 6.72 -33.12 16.61
N ILE A 176 6.33 -32.35 17.66
CA ILE A 176 5.80 -32.83 18.97
C ILE A 176 5.90 -31.78 20.13
N THR A 177 4.71 -31.48 20.68
CA THR A 177 4.23 -31.10 22.06
C THR A 177 4.80 -29.97 22.94
N GLN A 178 3.90 -29.00 23.18
CA GLN A 178 3.37 -28.38 24.43
C GLN A 178 4.02 -28.62 25.81
N SER A 179 4.14 -27.52 26.59
CA SER A 179 3.65 -27.43 27.98
C SER A 179 3.45 -25.95 28.42
N GLU A 180 2.31 -25.67 29.04
CA GLU A 180 1.80 -24.38 29.55
C GLU A 180 2.49 -23.89 30.85
N GLN A 181 2.48 -22.56 31.12
CA GLN A 181 1.72 -21.94 32.24
C GLN A 181 1.98 -20.43 32.44
N PHE A 182 0.88 -19.66 32.31
CA PHE A 182 0.43 -18.39 32.91
C PHE A 182 1.40 -17.29 33.40
N SER A 183 1.21 -16.07 32.86
CA SER A 183 0.88 -14.85 33.62
C SER A 183 0.30 -13.74 32.73
N SER A 184 -0.69 -13.04 33.28
CA SER A 184 -1.71 -12.17 32.69
C SER A 184 -1.26 -10.80 32.14
N THR A 185 -1.62 -10.48 30.88
CA THR A 185 -2.11 -9.16 30.42
C THR A 185 -2.58 -9.22 28.95
N THR A 186 -3.89 -9.05 28.71
CA THR A 186 -4.56 -8.69 27.43
C THR A 186 -3.94 -9.21 26.13
N GLU A 187 -4.13 -10.50 25.86
CA GLU A 187 -3.83 -11.12 24.57
C GLU A 187 -4.98 -10.86 23.58
N LEU A 188 -4.75 -9.95 22.62
CA LEU A 188 -5.42 -9.91 21.32
C LEU A 188 -5.05 -11.18 20.55
N THR A 189 -5.70 -12.30 20.84
CA THR A 189 -5.48 -13.60 20.17
C THR A 189 -6.59 -13.89 19.17
N SER A 190 -6.36 -13.43 17.94
CA SER A 190 -6.75 -14.15 16.73
C SER A 190 -5.65 -13.93 15.70
N ASN A 191 -4.65 -14.82 15.71
CA ASN A 191 -3.51 -14.87 14.79
C ASN A 191 -3.93 -15.30 13.37
N GLU A 192 -5.01 -14.73 12.82
CA GLU A 192 -5.25 -14.79 11.39
C GLU A 192 -4.41 -13.70 10.76
N GLN A 193 -3.26 -14.09 10.20
CA GLN A 193 -2.44 -13.17 9.44
C GLN A 193 -3.18 -12.86 8.13
N TYR A 194 -3.96 -11.78 8.12
CA TYR A 194 -4.61 -11.30 6.90
C TYR A 194 -3.55 -10.96 5.86
N SER A 195 -3.49 -11.75 4.79
CA SER A 195 -2.63 -11.49 3.64
C SER A 195 -3.39 -10.57 2.69
N PRO A 196 -2.88 -9.35 2.39
CA PRO A 196 -3.47 -8.48 1.37
C PRO A 196 -3.72 -9.19 0.04
N ILE A 197 -2.84 -10.14 -0.31
CA ILE A 197 -2.93 -10.91 -1.54
C ILE A 197 -4.21 -11.76 -1.57
N ASP A 198 -4.58 -12.35 -0.43
CA ASP A 198 -5.72 -13.28 -0.36
C ASP A 198 -7.04 -12.51 -0.61
N ILE A 199 -7.14 -11.28 -0.09
CA ILE A 199 -8.27 -10.37 -0.34
C ILE A 199 -8.47 -10.12 -1.86
N LEU A 200 -7.39 -10.01 -2.64
CA LEU A 200 -7.48 -9.82 -4.09
C LEU A 200 -8.02 -11.07 -4.79
N PHE A 201 -7.58 -12.25 -4.39
CA PHE A 201 -8.00 -13.52 -5.01
C PHE A 201 -9.41 -13.95 -4.58
N GLU A 202 -9.85 -13.60 -3.38
CA GLU A 202 -11.21 -13.84 -2.89
C GLU A 202 -12.28 -13.07 -3.68
N ASN A 203 -11.92 -11.93 -4.29
CA ASN A 203 -12.85 -11.13 -5.07
C ASN A 203 -12.34 -10.88 -6.50
N SER A 204 -12.87 -11.65 -7.45
CA SER A 204 -12.48 -11.56 -8.86
C SER A 204 -12.71 -10.19 -9.49
N GLN A 205 -13.71 -9.43 -9.04
CA GLN A 205 -14.04 -8.11 -9.59
C GLN A 205 -12.93 -7.08 -9.34
N LEU A 206 -12.08 -7.30 -8.33
CA LEU A 206 -10.96 -6.41 -8.04
C LEU A 206 -9.94 -6.39 -9.18
N PHE A 207 -9.79 -7.50 -9.90
CA PHE A 207 -8.93 -7.56 -11.08
C PHE A 207 -9.51 -6.76 -12.25
N ASP A 208 -10.82 -6.80 -12.46
CA ASP A 208 -11.48 -6.00 -13.49
C ASP A 208 -11.29 -4.50 -13.23
N ILE A 209 -11.37 -4.09 -11.96
CA ILE A 209 -11.06 -2.71 -11.54
C ILE A 209 -9.61 -2.37 -11.89
N LEU A 210 -8.63 -3.20 -11.51
CA LEU A 210 -7.22 -2.96 -11.83
C LEU A 210 -6.98 -2.85 -13.33
N ILE A 211 -7.53 -3.78 -14.14
CA ILE A 211 -7.38 -3.77 -15.60
C ILE A 211 -7.95 -2.48 -16.19
N ARG A 212 -9.16 -2.07 -15.78
CA ARG A 212 -9.79 -0.82 -16.24
C ARG A 212 -8.94 0.40 -15.91
N LEU A 213 -8.26 0.41 -14.77
CA LEU A 213 -7.44 1.53 -14.32
C LEU A 213 -6.07 1.62 -15.02
N LEU A 214 -5.64 0.59 -15.76
CA LEU A 214 -4.40 0.63 -16.55
C LEU A 214 -4.42 1.72 -17.62
N SER A 215 -5.58 2.13 -18.12
CA SER A 215 -5.70 3.19 -19.12
C SER A 215 -5.78 4.61 -18.55
N VAL A 216 -5.80 4.78 -17.22
CA VAL A 216 -6.03 6.09 -16.59
C VAL A 216 -4.80 6.99 -16.66
N SER A 217 -3.65 6.52 -16.20
CA SER A 217 -2.41 7.29 -16.20
C SER A 217 -1.18 6.39 -16.12
N LYS A 218 0.00 6.90 -16.52
CA LYS A 218 1.28 6.16 -16.39
C LYS A 218 1.63 5.83 -14.93
N SER A 219 1.26 6.70 -14.00
CA SER A 219 1.42 6.48 -12.55
C SER A 219 0.52 5.36 -12.04
N SER A 220 -0.72 5.30 -12.55
CA SER A 220 -1.67 4.21 -12.27
C SER A 220 -1.13 2.87 -12.80
N GLN A 221 -0.67 2.85 -14.06
CA GLN A 221 -0.05 1.69 -14.69
C GLN A 221 1.09 1.12 -13.85
N LEU A 222 2.03 1.98 -13.44
CA LEU A 222 3.17 1.56 -12.61
C LEU A 222 2.69 0.90 -11.32
N SER A 223 1.76 1.55 -10.62
CA SER A 223 1.28 1.04 -9.34
C SER A 223 0.53 -0.29 -9.48
N ILE A 224 -0.27 -0.46 -10.53
CA ILE A 224 -1.00 -1.69 -10.80
C ILE A 224 -0.03 -2.81 -11.18
N VAL A 225 0.93 -2.56 -12.07
CA VAL A 225 1.94 -3.55 -12.46
C VAL A 225 2.75 -4.00 -11.24
N GLU A 226 3.15 -3.08 -10.36
CA GLU A 226 3.86 -3.43 -9.12
C GLU A 226 3.00 -4.30 -8.19
N ILE A 227 1.70 -4.01 -8.05
CA ILE A 227 0.77 -4.87 -7.31
C ILE A 227 0.73 -6.26 -7.94
N LEU A 228 0.50 -6.36 -9.25
CA LEU A 228 0.37 -7.63 -9.98
C LEU A 228 1.65 -8.48 -9.88
N CYS A 229 2.83 -7.85 -9.96
CA CYS A 229 4.10 -8.54 -9.73
C CYS A 229 4.18 -9.18 -8.34
N CYS A 230 3.62 -8.54 -7.31
CA CYS A 230 3.58 -9.08 -5.95
C CYS A 230 2.61 -10.27 -5.81
N LEU A 231 1.69 -10.49 -6.75
CA LEU A 231 0.76 -11.62 -6.75
C LEU A 231 1.38 -12.89 -7.35
N CYS A 232 2.43 -12.76 -8.16
CA CYS A 232 3.08 -13.85 -8.90
C CYS A 232 3.99 -14.76 -8.04
N VAL A 233 3.63 -15.00 -6.77
CA VAL A 233 4.49 -15.71 -5.79
C VAL A 233 4.59 -17.21 -6.01
N ASN A 234 3.62 -17.83 -6.68
CA ASN A 234 3.61 -19.27 -6.96
C ASN A 234 2.83 -19.58 -8.27
N ASN A 235 2.98 -20.82 -8.76
CA ASN A 235 2.39 -21.25 -10.03
C ASN A 235 0.85 -21.22 -10.03
N GLU A 236 0.22 -21.47 -8.88
CA GLU A 236 -1.24 -21.45 -8.74
C GLU A 236 -1.78 -20.04 -8.96
N ARG A 237 -1.24 -19.04 -8.24
CA ARG A 237 -1.60 -17.63 -8.41
C ARG A 237 -1.27 -17.11 -9.79
N GLN A 238 -0.12 -17.50 -10.36
CA GLN A 238 0.23 -17.13 -11.74
C GLN A 238 -0.81 -17.66 -12.74
N LYS A 239 -1.27 -18.90 -12.57
CA LYS A 239 -2.34 -19.47 -13.39
C LYS A 239 -3.65 -18.69 -13.23
N GLU A 240 -4.02 -18.32 -12.01
CA GLU A 240 -5.21 -17.50 -11.78
C GLU A 240 -5.13 -16.12 -12.46
N LEU A 241 -3.95 -15.49 -12.48
CA LEU A 241 -3.75 -14.22 -13.20
C LEU A 241 -3.91 -14.40 -14.72
N VAL A 242 -3.44 -15.52 -15.27
CA VAL A 242 -3.65 -15.88 -16.69
C VAL A 242 -5.13 -16.04 -16.97
N ASP A 243 -5.85 -16.79 -16.13
CA ASP A 243 -7.29 -17.06 -16.29
C ASP A 243 -8.13 -15.77 -16.20
N LYS A 244 -7.64 -14.75 -15.49
CA LYS A 244 -8.27 -13.42 -15.37
C LYS A 244 -7.90 -12.43 -16.48
N ASN A 245 -7.27 -12.89 -17.57
CA ASN A 245 -6.87 -12.05 -18.72
C ASN A 245 -5.91 -10.89 -18.35
N ILE A 246 -5.15 -11.01 -17.25
CA ILE A 246 -4.19 -9.98 -16.85
C ILE A 246 -3.01 -9.90 -17.82
N ILE A 247 -2.55 -11.04 -18.32
CA ILE A 247 -1.37 -11.11 -19.21
C ILE A 247 -1.62 -10.37 -20.53
N PRO A 248 -2.73 -10.59 -21.27
CA PRO A 248 -3.04 -9.79 -22.45
C PRO A 248 -3.09 -8.28 -22.17
N ALA A 249 -3.67 -7.85 -21.05
CA ALA A 249 -3.76 -6.43 -20.68
C ALA A 249 -2.38 -5.79 -20.46
N ILE A 250 -1.48 -6.47 -19.74
CA ILE A 250 -0.10 -6.01 -19.55
C ILE A 250 0.66 -6.00 -20.88
N MET A 251 0.51 -7.01 -21.72
CA MET A 251 1.19 -7.08 -23.01
C MET A 251 0.76 -5.95 -23.95
N HIS A 252 -0.54 -5.64 -23.99
CA HIS A 252 -1.05 -4.50 -24.75
C HIS A 252 -0.40 -3.20 -24.28
N LEU A 253 -0.36 -3.00 -22.95
CA LEU A 253 0.25 -1.83 -22.34
C LEU A 253 1.74 -1.68 -22.66
N LEU A 254 2.49 -2.79 -22.69
CA LEU A 254 3.91 -2.78 -23.05
C LEU A 254 4.10 -2.36 -24.51
N VAL A 255 3.29 -2.88 -25.43
CA VAL A 255 3.34 -2.54 -26.86
C VAL A 255 3.03 -1.05 -27.07
N GLU A 256 1.99 -0.52 -26.43
CA GLU A 256 1.64 0.91 -26.48
C GLU A 256 2.80 1.79 -26.01
N ASN A 257 3.38 1.49 -24.84
CA ASN A 257 4.49 2.26 -24.29
C ASN A 257 5.78 2.20 -25.14
N ILE A 258 6.02 1.07 -25.84
CA ILE A 258 7.15 0.97 -26.79
C ILE A 258 6.91 1.88 -28.00
N ASN A 259 5.70 1.87 -28.55
CA ASN A 259 5.35 2.68 -29.72
C ASN A 259 5.41 4.19 -29.43
N ASP A 260 4.95 4.63 -28.26
CA ASP A 260 5.04 6.02 -27.80
C ASP A 260 6.48 6.55 -27.78
N LYS A 261 7.43 5.72 -27.31
CA LYS A 261 8.86 6.08 -27.27
C LYS A 261 9.43 6.25 -28.67
N GLN A 262 9.05 5.39 -29.62
CA GLN A 262 9.52 5.48 -30.99
C GLN A 262 9.01 6.75 -31.69
N GLN A 263 7.75 7.12 -31.48
CA GLN A 263 7.18 8.35 -32.03
C GLN A 263 7.86 9.60 -31.46
N THR A 264 8.08 9.63 -30.14
CA THR A 264 8.78 10.74 -29.47
C THR A 264 10.20 10.92 -30.02
N TYR A 265 10.93 9.82 -30.22
CA TYR A 265 12.26 9.85 -30.81
C TYR A 265 12.26 10.38 -32.25
N HIS A 266 11.29 9.97 -33.08
CA HIS A 266 11.20 10.43 -34.46
C HIS A 266 10.86 11.93 -34.56
N ASN A 267 9.98 12.44 -33.69
CA ASN A 267 9.60 13.85 -33.67
C ASN A 267 10.76 14.76 -33.24
N ASN A 268 11.55 14.36 -32.25
CA ASN A 268 12.70 15.14 -31.80
C ASN A 268 13.78 15.28 -32.89
N ASN A 269 13.97 14.24 -33.72
CA ASN A 269 14.92 14.28 -34.83
C ASN A 269 14.46 15.15 -36.01
N LYS A 270 13.16 15.43 -36.16
CA LYS A 270 12.62 16.28 -37.23
C LYS A 270 12.73 17.78 -36.96
N ILE A 271 12.88 18.19 -35.69
CA ILE A 271 12.93 19.61 -35.29
C ILE A 271 14.37 20.18 -35.41
N SER A 272 15.36 19.33 -35.71
CA SER A 272 16.78 19.71 -35.78
C SER A 272 17.31 20.01 -37.20
N LEU A 273 16.43 20.31 -38.17
CA LEU A 273 16.77 20.69 -39.55
C LEU A 273 16.13 22.03 -39.90
#